data_AF-A0A662T7H9-F1
#
_entry.id   AF-A0A662T7H9-F1
#
_cell.length_a   1.000
_cell.length_b   1.000
_cell.length_c   1.000
_cell.angle_alpha   90.00
_cell.angle_beta   90.00
_cell.angle_gamma   90.00
#
_symmetry.space_group_name_H-M   'P 1'
#
loop_
_entity.id
_entity.type
_entity.pdbx_description
1 polymer ?
#
loop_
_entity_poly.entity_id
_entity_poly.type
_entity_poly.pdbx_seq_one_letter_code
_entity_poly.pdbx_strand_id
1 'polypeptide(L)'
;MNTHVTIKVIDVNSERAKLGIKAGFEKIAEIENLMNPYNEKTAISLLNKNGVLKNPNSDIIYVMKKAKHYYELSGGLFDVTILPLLELAKEIRDGHVPTTEVVEESLNLVNFKNVVINRDKIYFKKKGMR
;
A
#
# COMPACT_ATOMS: atom_id res chain seq x y z
N MET A 1 -9.03 -6.27 -1.36
CA MET A 1 -10.02 -5.91 -0.34
C MET A 1 -10.94 -7.10 -0.14
N ASN A 2 -10.60 -7.96 0.81
CA ASN A 2 -11.45 -9.09 1.20
C ASN A 2 -12.37 -8.67 2.36
N THR A 3 -13.31 -7.76 2.08
CA THR A 3 -14.24 -7.23 3.08
C THR A 3 -15.55 -6.81 2.41
N HIS A 4 -16.62 -6.65 3.18
CA HIS A 4 -17.92 -6.25 2.67
C HIS A 4 -17.97 -4.73 2.45
N VAL A 5 -18.44 -4.31 1.27
CA VAL A 5 -18.61 -2.88 0.92
C VAL A 5 -20.05 -2.64 0.50
N THR A 6 -20.66 -1.59 1.06
CA THR A 6 -22.00 -1.13 0.72
C THR A 6 -21.94 0.31 0.22
N ILE A 7 -22.56 0.58 -0.93
CA ILE A 7 -22.75 1.93 -1.48
C ILE A 7 -24.24 2.25 -1.48
N LYS A 8 -24.63 3.36 -0.87
CA LYS A 8 -26.01 3.87 -0.87
C LYS A 8 -26.05 5.24 -1.54
N VAL A 9 -26.92 5.40 -2.53
CA VAL A 9 -27.10 6.66 -3.27
C VAL A 9 -28.55 7.12 -3.09
N ILE A 10 -28.73 8.43 -2.84
CA ILE A 10 -30.02 9.09 -2.77
C ILE A 10 -30.09 10.04 -3.96
N ASP A 11 -31.01 9.77 -4.88
CA ASP A 11 -31.22 10.58 -6.08
C ASP A 11 -32.69 10.48 -6.50
N VAL A 12 -33.25 11.57 -7.02
CA VAL A 12 -34.60 11.62 -7.59
C VAL A 12 -34.72 10.81 -8.90
N ASN A 13 -33.60 10.55 -9.57
CA ASN A 13 -33.51 9.74 -10.79
C ASN A 13 -32.87 8.38 -10.47
N SER A 14 -33.66 7.31 -10.57
CA SER A 14 -33.22 5.95 -10.26
C SER A 14 -32.10 5.44 -11.17
N GLU A 15 -32.09 5.82 -12.44
CA GLU A 15 -31.04 5.39 -13.38
C GLU A 15 -29.71 6.08 -13.08
N ARG A 16 -29.74 7.38 -12.74
CA ARG A 16 -28.55 8.08 -12.28
C ARG A 16 -28.01 7.49 -10.97
N ALA A 17 -28.89 7.11 -10.04
CA ALA A 17 -28.49 6.42 -8.82
C ALA A 17 -27.77 5.08 -9.11
N LYS A 18 -28.33 4.25 -10.00
CA LYS A 18 -27.73 2.98 -10.42
C LYS A 18 -26.36 3.19 -11.08
N LEU A 19 -26.24 4.18 -11.96
CA LEU A 19 -24.96 4.53 -12.60
C LEU A 19 -23.91 4.97 -11.58
N GLY A 20 -24.29 5.77 -10.58
CA GLY A 20 -23.39 6.18 -9.50
C GLY A 20 -22.89 4.99 -8.66
N ILE A 21 -23.77 4.05 -8.32
CA ILE A 21 -23.40 2.82 -7.61
C ILE A 21 -22.42 1.99 -8.46
N LYS A 22 -22.73 1.78 -9.74
CA LYS A 22 -21.86 1.04 -10.65
C LYS A 22 -20.47 1.67 -10.74
N ALA A 23 -20.40 2.98 -10.99
CA ALA A 23 -19.14 3.72 -11.07
C ALA A 23 -18.32 3.64 -9.77
N GLY A 24 -18.98 3.65 -8.61
CA GLY A 24 -18.31 3.48 -7.31
C GLY A 24 -17.63 2.12 -7.18
N PHE A 25 -18.33 1.04 -7.53
CA PHE A 25 -17.75 -0.31 -7.50
C PHE A 25 -16.66 -0.51 -8.56
N GLU A 26 -16.83 0.05 -9.76
CA GLU A 26 -15.78 0.05 -10.79
C GLU A 26 -14.51 0.73 -10.28
N LYS A 27 -14.64 1.89 -9.63
CA LYS A 27 -13.48 2.59 -9.07
C LYS A 27 -12.79 1.80 -7.96
N ILE A 28 -13.55 1.12 -7.10
CA ILE A 28 -12.97 0.23 -6.07
C ILE A 28 -12.18 -0.90 -6.74
N ALA A 29 -12.71 -1.53 -7.79
CA ALA A 29 -12.03 -2.58 -8.52
C ALA A 29 -10.73 -2.08 -9.20
N GLU A 30 -10.74 -0.87 -9.77
CA GLU A 30 -9.53 -0.24 -10.30
C GLU A 30 -8.44 -0.06 -9.22
N ILE A 31 -8.80 0.49 -8.06
CA ILE A 31 -7.86 0.69 -6.96
C ILE A 31 -7.33 -0.65 -6.43
N GLU A 32 -8.19 -1.65 -6.33
CA GLU A 32 -7.79 -3.01 -5.95
C GLU A 32 -6.74 -3.60 -6.89
N ASN A 33 -6.91 -3.42 -8.20
CA ASN A 33 -5.97 -3.89 -9.22
C ASN A 33 -4.63 -3.13 -9.19
N LEU A 34 -4.57 -1.97 -8.54
CA LEU A 34 -3.34 -1.18 -8.38
C LEU A 34 -2.65 -1.47 -7.04
N MET A 35 -3.42 -1.63 -5.97
CA MET A 35 -2.92 -1.49 -4.59
C MET A 35 -3.07 -2.72 -3.71
N ASN A 36 -3.57 -3.85 -4.22
CA ASN A 36 -3.62 -5.09 -3.44
C ASN A 36 -2.22 -5.71 -3.30
N PRO A 37 -1.61 -5.73 -2.10
CA PRO A 37 -0.26 -6.25 -1.90
C PRO A 37 -0.17 -7.78 -2.01
N TYR A 38 -1.31 -8.48 -1.97
CA TYR A 38 -1.40 -9.95 -2.05
C TYR A 38 -1.56 -10.47 -3.48
N ASN A 39 -1.76 -9.58 -4.47
CA ASN A 39 -1.78 -9.96 -5.87
C ASN A 39 -0.47 -9.52 -6.52
N GLU A 40 0.37 -10.50 -6.87
CA GLU A 40 1.74 -10.29 -7.38
C GLU A 40 1.83 -9.42 -8.65
N LYS A 41 0.72 -9.24 -9.36
CA LYS A 41 0.66 -8.45 -10.60
C LYS A 41 0.33 -6.98 -10.36
N THR A 42 -0.02 -6.58 -9.14
CA THR A 42 -0.36 -5.18 -8.86
C THR A 42 0.87 -4.30 -8.81
N ALA A 43 0.67 -3.00 -9.02
CA ALA A 43 1.76 -2.03 -9.00
C ALA A 43 2.46 -1.95 -7.63
N ILE A 44 1.71 -2.11 -6.53
CA ILE A 44 2.30 -2.18 -5.18
C ILE A 44 3.12 -3.46 -4.98
N SER A 45 2.63 -4.62 -5.40
CA SER A 45 3.42 -5.86 -5.30
C SER A 45 4.68 -5.81 -6.17
N LEU A 46 4.61 -5.18 -7.35
CA LEU A 46 5.79 -4.95 -8.20
C LEU A 46 6.79 -3.97 -7.56
N LEU A 47 6.31 -2.90 -6.90
CA LEU A 47 7.16 -2.00 -6.13
C LEU A 47 7.89 -2.75 -5.03
N ASN A 48 7.17 -3.56 -4.25
CA ASN A 48 7.73 -4.31 -3.12
C ASN A 48 8.74 -5.37 -3.59
N LYS A 49 8.44 -6.05 -4.70
CA LYS A 49 9.33 -7.07 -5.27
C LYS A 49 10.61 -6.48 -5.84
N ASN A 50 10.50 -5.38 -6.59
CA ASN A 50 11.63 -4.84 -7.37
C ASN A 50 12.35 -3.68 -6.66
N GLY A 51 11.77 -3.13 -5.61
CA GLY A 51 12.21 -1.89 -4.95
C GLY A 51 12.02 -0.62 -5.79
N VAL A 52 11.41 -0.75 -6.98
CA VAL A 52 11.14 0.36 -7.91
C VAL A 52 9.90 0.08 -8.74
N LEU A 53 9.09 1.11 -8.92
CA LEU A 53 7.94 1.17 -9.82
C LEU A 53 8.15 2.35 -10.78
N LYS A 54 8.20 2.07 -12.08
CA LYS A 54 8.30 3.10 -13.13
C LYS A 54 6.91 3.49 -13.63
N ASN A 55 6.78 4.74 -14.06
CA ASN A 55 5.54 5.35 -14.56
C ASN A 55 4.32 5.03 -13.66
N PRO A 56 4.40 5.32 -12.36
CA PRO A 56 3.33 4.96 -11.43
C PRO A 56 2.02 5.68 -11.80
N ASN A 57 0.90 4.97 -11.67
CA ASN A 57 -0.44 5.56 -11.81
C ASN A 57 -0.60 6.75 -10.84
N SER A 58 -1.32 7.79 -11.25
CA SER A 58 -1.55 8.99 -10.45
C SER A 58 -2.18 8.71 -9.09
N ASP A 59 -3.05 7.70 -8.98
CA ASP A 59 -3.69 7.31 -7.73
C ASP A 59 -2.67 6.74 -6.74
N ILE A 60 -1.65 6.00 -7.23
CA ILE A 60 -0.54 5.51 -6.40
C ILE A 60 0.33 6.67 -5.93
N ILE A 61 0.67 7.61 -6.82
CA ILE A 61 1.41 8.82 -6.44
C ILE A 61 0.65 9.58 -5.34
N TYR A 62 -0.67 9.74 -5.52
CA TYR A 62 -1.53 10.42 -4.56
C TYR A 62 -1.51 9.74 -3.19
N VAL A 63 -1.76 8.43 -3.14
CA VAL A 63 -1.77 7.65 -1.89
C VAL A 63 -0.40 7.67 -1.22
N MET A 64 0.69 7.50 -1.97
CA MET A 64 2.04 7.52 -1.40
C MET A 64 2.42 8.89 -0.85
N LYS A 65 1.98 9.98 -1.49
CA LYS A 65 2.14 11.34 -0.93
C LYS A 65 1.32 11.55 0.33
N LYS A 66 0.10 11.01 0.39
CA LYS A 66 -0.72 11.04 1.63
C LYS A 66 -0.10 10.20 2.74
N ALA A 67 0.45 9.03 2.43
CA ALA A 67 1.18 8.21 3.38
C ALA A 67 2.39 8.96 3.95
N LYS A 68 3.16 9.64 3.09
CA LYS A 68 4.25 10.53 3.53
C LYS A 68 3.77 11.61 4.49
N HIS A 69 2.67 12.28 4.14
CA HIS A 69 2.10 13.32 4.98
C HIS A 69 1.73 12.80 6.38
N TYR A 70 1.08 11.64 6.47
CA TYR A 70 0.72 11.04 7.76
C TYR A 70 1.92 10.48 8.53
N TYR A 71 2.94 9.96 7.83
CA TYR A 71 4.23 9.61 8.43
C TYR A 71 4.85 10.82 9.13
N GLU A 72 4.91 11.96 8.45
CA GLU A 72 5.45 13.20 9.02
C GLU A 72 4.59 13.73 10.17
N LEU A 73 3.26 13.78 9.98
CA LEU A 73 2.31 14.27 10.98
C LEU A 73 2.35 13.45 12.28
N SER A 74 2.54 12.13 12.16
CA SER A 74 2.58 11.21 13.30
C SER A 74 3.96 11.09 13.94
N GLY A 75 4.98 11.83 13.47
CA GLY A 75 6.35 11.68 13.95
C GLY A 75 6.97 10.32 13.61
N GLY A 76 6.47 9.63 12.59
CA GLY A 76 6.94 8.33 12.11
C GLY A 76 6.16 7.12 12.63
N LEU A 77 5.11 7.32 13.43
CA LEU A 77 4.30 6.21 13.97
C LEU A 77 3.42 5.54 12.90
N PHE A 78 2.98 6.30 11.89
CA PHE A 78 2.33 5.78 10.70
C PHE A 78 3.37 5.57 9.59
N ASP A 79 3.96 4.38 9.50
CA ASP A 79 4.92 4.03 8.45
C ASP A 79 4.39 2.88 7.59
N VAL A 80 4.14 3.15 6.30
CA VAL A 80 3.63 2.14 5.36
C VAL A 80 4.73 1.22 4.81
N THR A 81 6.00 1.41 5.19
CA THR A 81 7.13 0.51 4.88
C THR A 81 7.34 -0.61 5.90
N ILE A 82 6.29 -0.91 6.68
CA ILE A 82 6.33 -1.86 7.80
C ILE A 82 6.22 -3.33 7.36
N LEU A 83 6.08 -3.61 6.06
CA LEU A 83 5.88 -4.97 5.58
C LEU A 83 6.96 -5.96 6.03
N PRO A 84 8.28 -5.63 6.09
CA PRO A 84 9.28 -6.52 6.65
C PRO A 84 8.97 -6.99 8.08
N LEU A 85 8.46 -6.11 8.94
CA LEU A 85 8.08 -6.46 10.31
C LEU A 85 6.78 -7.26 10.37
N LEU A 86 5.84 -7.03 9.45
CA LEU A 86 4.61 -7.82 9.36
C LEU A 86 4.89 -9.27 8.93
N GLU A 87 5.86 -9.46 8.03
CA GLU A 87 6.32 -10.80 7.63
C GLU A 87 7.01 -11.51 8.80
N LEU A 88 7.89 -10.82 9.51
CA LEU A 88 8.53 -11.35 10.72
C LEU A 88 7.51 -11.75 11.80
N ALA A 89 6.49 -10.90 12.03
CA ALA A 89 5.41 -11.20 12.96
C ALA A 89 4.58 -12.42 12.52
N LYS A 90 4.44 -12.66 11.21
CA LYS A 90 3.81 -13.87 10.69
C LYS A 90 4.67 -15.10 10.97
N GLU A 91 5.98 -15.05 10.74
CA GLU A 91 6.89 -16.16 11.05
C GLU A 91 6.83 -16.56 12.53
N ILE A 92 6.82 -15.57 13.44
CA ILE A 92 6.66 -15.76 14.89
C ILE A 92 5.35 -16.47 15.21
N ARG A 93 4.23 -16.01 14.63
CA ARG A 93 2.93 -16.64 14.83
C ARG A 93 2.89 -18.08 14.32
N ASP A 94 3.64 -18.37 13.26
CA ASP A 94 3.76 -19.69 12.66
C ASP A 94 4.79 -20.58 13.40
N GLY A 95 5.31 -20.13 14.55
CA GLY A 95 6.16 -20.89 15.47
C GLY A 95 7.66 -20.72 15.27
N HIS A 96 8.10 -19.84 14.37
CA HIS A 96 9.51 -19.58 14.11
C HIS A 96 9.99 -18.38 14.94
N VAL A 97 10.94 -18.60 15.84
CA VAL A 97 11.52 -17.51 16.63
C VAL A 97 12.73 -16.95 15.87
N PRO A 98 12.66 -15.71 15.34
CA PRO A 98 13.79 -15.10 14.64
C PRO A 98 14.91 -14.76 15.62
N THR A 99 16.13 -14.69 15.12
CA THR A 99 17.26 -14.20 15.92
C THR A 99 17.16 -12.68 16.09
N THR A 100 17.86 -12.15 17.10
CA THR A 100 17.92 -10.70 17.35
C THR A 100 18.45 -9.94 16.12
N GLU A 101 19.42 -10.51 15.42
CA GLU A 101 20.00 -9.92 14.21
C GLU A 101 18.96 -9.74 13.10
N VAL A 102 18.12 -10.75 12.87
CA VAL A 102 17.03 -10.68 11.87
C VAL A 102 16.00 -9.61 12.23
N VAL A 103 15.68 -9.48 13.52
CA VAL A 103 14.77 -8.44 14.02
C VAL A 103 15.37 -7.05 13.78
N GLU A 104 16.64 -6.84 14.13
CA GLU A 104 17.33 -5.56 13.94
C GLU A 104 17.48 -5.20 12.45
N GLU A 105 17.82 -6.15 11.60
CA GLU A 105 17.87 -5.95 10.16
C GLU A 105 16.52 -5.51 9.60
N SER A 106 15.44 -6.16 10.04
CA SER A 106 14.07 -5.84 9.63
C SER A 106 13.62 -4.45 10.11
N LEU A 107 13.94 -4.08 11.36
CA LEU A 107 13.69 -2.74 11.89
C LEU A 107 14.42 -1.67 11.07
N ASN A 108 15.65 -1.94 10.65
CA ASN A 108 16.44 -1.03 9.83
C ASN A 108 15.90 -0.86 8.39
N LEU A 109 14.88 -1.61 7.98
CA LEU A 109 14.19 -1.46 6.69
C LEU A 109 12.91 -0.60 6.80
N VAL A 110 12.40 -0.33 8.00
CA VAL A 110 11.17 0.45 8.19
C VAL A 110 11.51 1.91 8.40
N ASN A 111 11.41 2.70 7.33
CA ASN A 111 11.61 4.15 7.39
C ASN A 111 11.14 4.82 6.09
N PHE A 112 9.97 5.46 6.13
CA PHE A 112 9.40 6.14 4.96
C PHE A 112 10.32 7.24 4.37
N LYS A 113 11.26 7.82 5.14
CA LYS A 113 12.24 8.81 4.61
C LYS A 113 13.14 8.23 3.51
N ASN A 114 13.22 6.91 3.43
CA ASN A 114 13.95 6.18 2.40
C ASN A 114 13.09 5.84 1.18
N VAL A 115 11.83 6.27 1.12
CA VAL A 115 10.98 6.20 -0.06
C VAL A 115 11.12 7.49 -0.87
N VAL A 116 11.42 7.36 -2.15
CA VAL A 116 11.45 8.49 -3.10
C VAL A 116 10.25 8.39 -4.02
N ILE A 117 9.48 9.48 -4.10
CA ILE A 117 8.26 9.58 -4.90
C ILE A 117 8.45 10.74 -5.87
N ASN A 118 8.44 10.46 -7.16
CA ASN A 118 8.35 11.47 -8.20
C ASN A 118 7.36 11.01 -9.29
N ARG A 119 7.24 11.80 -10.36
CA ARG A 119 6.27 11.53 -11.43
C ARG A 119 6.61 10.29 -12.26
N ASP A 120 7.91 10.01 -12.43
CA ASP A 120 8.40 8.98 -13.34
C ASP A 120 8.65 7.65 -12.63
N LYS A 121 8.90 7.68 -11.32
CA LYS A 121 9.16 6.50 -10.51
C LYS A 121 8.90 6.69 -9.01
N ILE A 122 8.58 5.59 -8.37
CA ILE A 122 8.67 5.41 -6.91
C ILE A 122 9.73 4.36 -6.64
N TYR A 123 10.61 4.58 -5.69
CA TYR A 123 11.63 3.60 -5.33
C TYR A 123 12.11 3.71 -3.89
N PHE A 124 12.67 2.63 -3.38
CA PHE A 124 13.29 2.57 -2.07
C PHE A 124 14.80 2.82 -2.16
N LYS A 125 15.35 3.63 -1.25
CA LYS A 125 16.80 3.90 -1.18
C LYS A 125 17.59 2.72 -0.65
N LYS A 126 16.96 1.82 0.11
CA LYS A 126 17.60 0.65 0.72
C LYS A 126 16.97 -0.63 0.18
N LYS A 127 17.81 -1.59 -0.20
CA LYS A 127 17.38 -2.91 -0.66
C LYS A 127 16.67 -3.65 0.49
N GLY A 128 15.57 -4.33 0.19
CA GLY A 128 14.78 -5.10 1.16
C GLY A 128 13.60 -4.34 1.79
N MET A 129 13.58 -3.01 1.67
CA MET A 129 12.42 -2.19 2.04
C MET A 129 11.20 -2.58 1.21
N ARG A 130 10.03 -2.62 1.86
CA ARG A 130 8.76 -3.03 1.26
C ARG A 130 7.59 -2.40 2.00
#